data_AF-A0A2V8MCN4-F1
#
_entry.id   AF-A0A2V8MCN4-F1
#
_cell.length_a   1.000
_cell.length_b   1.000
_cell.length_c   1.000
_cell.angle_alpha   90.00
_cell.angle_beta   90.00
_cell.angle_gamma   90.00
#
_symmetry.space_group_name_H-M   'P 1'
#
loop_
_entity.id
_entity.type
_entity.pdbx_description
1 polymer ?
#
loop_
_entity_poly.entity_id
_entity_poly.type
_entity_poly.pdbx_seq_one_letter_code
_entity_poly.pdbx_strand_id
1 'polypeptide(L)'
;PDTSTYHPEATPATQFERDLKYVRDAHFAYVWVFARKDGREFTKEDSEALRTNAPSVVDWVTTDSNRKVIGGSNFAIDPPQMAALEKRFKVEDYSGK
;
A
#
# COMPACT_ATOMS: atom_id res chain seq x y z
N PRO A 1 26.93 -33.52 19.84
CA PRO A 1 26.23 -32.23 20.08
C PRO A 1 25.90 -31.64 18.72
N ASP A 2 24.72 -31.99 18.20
CA ASP A 2 24.25 -31.45 16.92
C ASP A 2 23.27 -30.32 17.22
N THR A 3 23.77 -29.10 17.10
CA THR A 3 22.97 -27.88 17.14
C THR A 3 22.10 -27.87 15.90
N SER A 4 20.85 -28.30 16.06
CA SER A 4 19.77 -28.06 15.11
C SER A 4 19.70 -26.56 14.84
N THR A 5 20.18 -26.13 13.67
CA THR A 5 19.94 -24.79 13.15
C THR A 5 18.45 -24.67 12.86
N TYR A 6 17.70 -24.25 13.88
CA TYR A 6 16.34 -23.78 13.74
C TYR A 6 16.37 -22.56 12.81
N HIS A 7 16.07 -22.77 11.53
CA HIS A 7 15.57 -21.68 10.71
C HIS A 7 14.17 -21.38 11.22
N PRO A 8 13.90 -20.17 11.75
CA PRO A 8 12.52 -19.81 12.03
C PRO A 8 11.76 -19.92 10.71
N GLU A 9 10.80 -20.84 10.66
CA GLU A 9 9.80 -20.87 9.60
C GLU A 9 9.24 -19.45 9.52
N ALA A 10 9.33 -18.83 8.34
CA ALA A 10 8.83 -17.49 8.14
C ALA A 10 7.38 -17.47 8.62
N THR A 11 7.09 -16.66 9.65
CA THR A 11 5.72 -16.39 10.10
C THR A 11 4.87 -16.18 8.84
N PRO A 12 3.70 -16.82 8.69
CA PRO A 12 2.90 -16.65 7.48
C PRO A 12 2.67 -15.15 7.27
N ALA A 13 3.21 -14.62 6.18
CA ALA A 13 3.11 -13.21 5.85
C ALA A 13 1.64 -12.81 5.90
N THR A 14 1.33 -11.74 6.63
CA THR A 14 -0.01 -11.15 6.70
C THR A 14 -0.52 -10.86 5.29
N GLN A 15 -1.84 -10.74 5.12
CA GLN A 15 -2.40 -10.40 3.81
C GLN A 15 -1.74 -9.14 3.23
N PHE A 16 -1.56 -8.12 4.07
CA PHE A 16 -0.85 -6.89 3.72
C PHE A 16 0.56 -7.15 3.18
N GLU A 17 1.37 -7.96 3.87
CA GLU A 17 2.75 -8.25 3.45
C GLU A 17 2.81 -8.97 2.11
N ARG A 18 1.88 -9.90 1.86
CA ARG A 18 1.78 -10.62 0.57
C ARG A 18 1.39 -9.69 -0.56
N ASP A 19 0.38 -8.85 -0.34
CA ASP A 19 -0.12 -7.93 -1.36
C ASP A 19 0.90 -6.81 -1.64
N LEU A 20 1.60 -6.32 -0.60
CA LEU A 20 2.68 -5.36 -0.75
C LEU A 20 3.85 -5.94 -1.55
N LYS A 21 4.22 -7.19 -1.28
CA LYS A 21 5.24 -7.88 -2.07
C LYS A 21 4.81 -8.00 -3.54
N TYR A 22 3.57 -8.39 -3.80
CA TYR A 22 3.04 -8.50 -5.16
C TYR A 22 3.17 -7.18 -5.95
N VAL A 23 2.76 -6.05 -5.36
CA VAL A 23 2.86 -4.74 -6.03
C VAL A 23 4.32 -4.31 -6.21
N ARG A 24 5.19 -4.63 -5.25
CA ARG A 24 6.63 -4.32 -5.36
C ARG A 24 7.34 -5.13 -6.43
N ASP A 25 7.00 -6.41 -6.56
CA ASP A 25 7.54 -7.29 -7.59
C ASP A 25 7.09 -6.88 -9.00
N ALA A 26 6.08 -6.02 -9.13
CA ALA A 26 5.68 -5.39 -10.40
C ALA A 26 6.61 -4.23 -10.85
N HIS A 27 7.65 -3.91 -10.07
CA HIS A 27 8.71 -2.94 -10.41
C HIS A 27 8.21 -1.50 -10.68
N PHE A 28 7.17 -1.07 -9.97
CA PHE A 28 6.77 0.33 -9.95
C PHE A 28 7.86 1.20 -9.33
N ALA A 29 8.08 2.40 -9.88
CA ALA A 29 9.01 3.38 -9.31
C ALA A 29 8.50 3.93 -7.97
N TYR A 30 7.18 3.98 -7.80
CA TYR A 30 6.50 4.48 -6.63
C TYR A 30 5.47 3.48 -6.13
N VAL A 31 5.50 3.23 -4.82
CA VAL A 31 4.54 2.38 -4.13
C VAL A 31 4.06 3.11 -2.88
N TRP A 32 2.76 3.38 -2.81
CA TRP A 32 2.14 4.03 -1.66
C TRP A 32 1.12 3.11 -1.01
N VAL A 33 0.99 3.21 0.31
CA VAL A 33 -0.06 2.55 1.07
C VAL A 33 -0.96 3.62 1.69
N PHE A 34 -2.24 3.53 1.39
CA PHE A 34 -3.28 4.41 1.89
C PHE A 34 -4.12 3.66 2.92
N ALA A 35 -4.33 4.29 4.07
CA ALA A 35 -5.21 3.81 5.12
C ALA A 35 -6.13 4.93 5.60
N ARG A 36 -7.36 4.61 6.03
CA ARG A 36 -8.19 5.60 6.72
C ARG A 36 -7.56 5.98 8.06
N LYS A 37 -7.59 7.27 8.41
CA LYS A 37 -7.05 7.76 9.69
C LYS A 37 -7.76 7.17 10.90
N ASP A 38 -9.02 6.81 10.74
CA ASP A 38 -9.85 6.16 11.77
C ASP A 38 -9.70 4.62 11.81
N GLY A 39 -8.91 4.02 10.90
CA GLY A 39 -8.63 2.59 10.88
C GLY A 39 -9.77 1.69 10.39
N ARG A 40 -10.91 2.26 9.97
CA ARG A 40 -12.02 1.50 9.37
C ARG A 40 -11.74 1.15 7.92
N GLU A 41 -12.63 0.34 7.37
CA GLU A 41 -12.64 -0.05 5.97
C GLU A 41 -12.90 1.15 5.04
N PHE A 42 -12.32 1.08 3.85
CA PHE A 42 -12.55 2.04 2.78
C PHE A 42 -14.00 1.96 2.31
N THR A 43 -14.60 3.13 2.18
CA THR A 43 -15.88 3.29 1.49
C THR A 43 -15.67 3.44 -0.01
N LYS A 44 -16.78 3.45 -0.77
CA LYS A 44 -16.75 3.77 -2.19
C LYS A 44 -16.21 5.18 -2.43
N GLU A 45 -16.63 6.15 -1.64
CA GLU A 45 -16.19 7.55 -1.73
C GLU A 45 -14.68 7.69 -1.49
N ASP A 46 -14.13 6.91 -0.56
CA ASP A 46 -12.69 6.87 -0.32
C ASP A 46 -11.94 6.36 -1.56
N SER A 47 -12.46 5.28 -2.15
CA SER A 47 -11.90 4.66 -3.36
C SER A 47 -11.96 5.58 -4.59
N GLU A 48 -13.01 6.39 -4.70
CA GLU A 48 -13.17 7.42 -5.74
C GLU A 48 -12.23 8.61 -5.48
N ALA A 49 -12.06 9.02 -4.22
CA ALA A 49 -11.13 10.08 -3.84
C ALA A 49 -9.68 9.70 -4.16
N LEU A 50 -9.27 8.45 -3.91
CA LEU A 50 -7.94 7.94 -4.28
C LEU A 50 -7.71 8.09 -5.79
N ARG A 51 -8.61 7.58 -6.62
CA ARG A 51 -8.49 7.62 -8.09
C ARG A 51 -8.53 9.03 -8.67
N THR A 52 -9.36 9.90 -8.09
CA THR A 52 -9.49 11.30 -8.54
C THR A 52 -8.24 12.11 -8.22
N ASN A 53 -7.64 11.90 -7.04
CA ASN A 53 -6.48 12.67 -6.60
C ASN A 53 -5.15 12.04 -7.03
N ALA A 54 -5.10 10.75 -7.38
CA ALA A 54 -3.89 10.08 -7.87
C ALA A 54 -4.12 9.43 -9.24
N PRO A 55 -4.41 10.21 -10.30
CA PRO A 55 -4.69 9.67 -11.63
C PRO A 55 -3.48 8.96 -12.26
N SER A 56 -2.27 9.27 -11.80
CA SER A 56 -1.03 8.65 -12.26
C SER A 56 -0.83 7.22 -11.72
N VAL A 57 -1.56 6.84 -10.66
CA VAL A 57 -1.49 5.49 -10.08
C VAL A 57 -2.30 4.53 -10.96
N VAL A 58 -1.61 3.51 -11.45
CA VAL A 58 -2.15 2.57 -12.45
C VAL A 58 -2.57 1.25 -11.84
N ASP A 59 -1.99 0.88 -10.71
CA ASP A 59 -2.34 -0.35 -9.99
C ASP A 59 -2.89 -0.04 -8.59
N TRP A 60 -3.98 -0.69 -8.22
CA TRP A 60 -4.70 -0.44 -6.98
C TRP A 60 -5.09 -1.79 -6.35
N VAL A 61 -4.42 -2.15 -5.24
CA VAL A 61 -4.67 -3.40 -4.53
C VAL A 61 -5.27 -3.11 -3.17
N THR A 62 -6.53 -3.50 -2.98
CA THR A 62 -7.19 -3.45 -1.68
C THR A 62 -6.72 -4.62 -0.81
N THR A 63 -6.34 -4.35 0.43
CA THR A 63 -5.76 -5.34 1.35
C THR A 63 -6.22 -5.12 2.79
N ASP A 64 -5.80 -6.03 3.67
CA ASP A 64 -6.05 -6.00 5.11
C ASP A 64 -7.55 -5.87 5.43
N SER A 65 -8.37 -6.74 4.82
CA SER A 65 -9.84 -6.66 4.90
C SER A 65 -10.39 -5.27 4.53
N ASN A 66 -9.97 -4.73 3.39
CA ASN A 66 -10.42 -3.42 2.88
C ASN A 66 -10.06 -2.21 3.75
N ARG A 67 -9.11 -2.35 4.69
CA ARG A 67 -8.64 -1.23 5.54
C ARG A 67 -7.47 -0.47 4.93
N LYS A 68 -6.79 -1.07 3.96
CA LYS A 68 -5.66 -0.46 3.27
C LYS A 68 -5.79 -0.64 1.77
N VAL A 69 -5.22 0.30 1.02
CA VAL A 69 -5.09 0.23 -0.43
C VAL A 69 -3.63 0.49 -0.78
N ILE A 70 -3.04 -0.37 -1.59
CA ILE A 70 -1.68 -0.22 -2.13
C ILE A 70 -1.81 0.36 -3.54
N GLY A 71 -1.11 1.45 -3.81
CA GLY A 71 -1.05 2.10 -5.11
C GLY A 71 0.32 1.92 -5.75
N GLY A 72 0.36 1.43 -6.98
CA GLY A 72 1.57 1.30 -7.80
C GLY A 72 1.59 2.31 -8.96
N SER A 73 2.72 3.01 -9.13
CA SER A 73 2.90 3.99 -10.21
C SER A 73 4.35 4.09 -10.68
N ASN A 74 4.54 4.44 -11.95
CA ASN A 74 5.84 4.85 -12.49
C ASN A 74 6.05 6.37 -12.45
N PHE A 75 5.01 7.14 -12.11
CA PHE A 75 5.03 8.58 -12.00
C PHE A 75 4.68 9.02 -10.58
N ALA A 76 5.35 10.05 -10.08
CA ALA A 76 5.02 10.64 -8.79
C ALA A 76 3.60 11.21 -8.81
N ILE A 77 2.92 11.16 -7.65
CA ILE A 77 1.71 11.96 -7.42
C ILE A 77 2.15 13.41 -7.22
N ASP A 78 1.47 14.35 -7.88
CA ASP A 78 1.78 15.77 -7.77
C ASP A 78 1.69 16.24 -6.30
N PRO A 79 2.58 17.12 -5.82
CA PRO A 79 2.55 17.63 -4.45
C PRO A 79 1.17 18.14 -3.96
N PRO A 80 0.40 18.94 -4.72
CA PRO A 80 -0.93 19.37 -4.29
C PRO A 80 -1.93 18.22 -4.16
N GLN A 81 -1.82 17.21 -5.00
CA GLN A 81 -2.64 16.00 -4.97
C GLN A 81 -2.27 15.12 -3.76
N MET A 82 -0.98 14.91 -3.51
CA MET A 82 -0.50 14.19 -2.34
C MET A 82 -0.98 14.88 -1.06
N ALA A 83 -0.87 16.21 -0.97
CA ALA A 83 -1.36 16.96 0.18
C ALA A 83 -2.88 16.82 0.39
N ALA A 84 -3.67 16.68 -0.68
CA ALA A 84 -5.10 16.41 -0.59
C ALA A 84 -5.39 14.99 -0.06
N LEU A 85 -4.59 14.01 -0.49
CA LEU A 85 -4.66 12.63 -0.01
C LEU A 85 -4.27 12.52 1.47
N GLU A 86 -3.16 13.13 1.89
CA GLU A 86 -2.67 13.14 3.28
C GLU A 86 -3.62 13.85 4.24
N LYS A 87 -4.48 14.77 3.75
CA LYS A 87 -5.55 15.36 4.57
C LYS A 87 -6.61 14.34 4.95
N ARG A 88 -6.94 13.39 4.06
CA ARG A 88 -8.00 12.39 4.27
C ARG A 88 -7.49 11.05 4.79
N PHE A 89 -6.34 10.62 4.31
CA PHE A 89 -5.77 9.30 4.55
C PHE A 89 -4.46 9.41 5.32
N LYS A 90 -4.10 8.32 5.99
CA LYS A 90 -2.72 8.05 6.34
C LYS A 90 -2.05 7.49 5.09
N VAL A 91 -1.00 8.16 4.62
CA VAL A 91 -0.22 7.76 3.46
C VAL A 91 1.15 7.31 3.93
N GLU A 92 1.60 6.16 3.46
CA GLU A 92 2.92 5.62 3.74
C GLU A 92 3.64 5.34 2.42
N ASP A 93 4.86 5.83 2.26
CA ASP A 93 5.70 5.58 1.09
C ASP A 93 6.56 4.32 1.29
N TYR A 94 6.40 3.38 0.37
CA TYR A 94 7.13 2.11 0.27
C TYR A 94 7.98 2.04 -1.01
N SER A 95 8.22 3.18 -1.66
CA SER A 95 8.99 3.28 -2.89
C SER A 95 10.45 2.87 -2.63
N GLY A 96 10.97 1.90 -3.39
CA GLY A 96 12.37 1.45 -3.30
C GLY A 96 12.79 0.80 -1.97
N LYS A 97 11.86 0.55 -1.05
CA LYS A 97 12.11 -0.31 0.12
C LYS A 97 12.16 -1.76 -0.30
#